data_AF-A0A936LNQ3-F1
#
_entry.id   AF-A0A936LNQ3-F1
#
_cell.length_a   1.000
_cell.length_b   1.000
_cell.length_c   1.000
_cell.angle_alpha   90.00
_cell.angle_beta   90.00
_cell.angle_gamma   90.00
#
_symmetry.space_group_name_H-M   'P 1'
#
loop_
_entity.id
_entity.type
_entity.pdbx_description
1 polymer ?
#
loop_
_entity_poly.entity_id
_entity_poly.type
_entity_poly.pdbx_seq_one_letter_code
_entity_poly.pdbx_strand_id
1 'polypeptide(L)'
;MEDADSTEVHGIAFVGNIEVKLGNTVPTSDADDVLFSRCEIQGLYLGSGTFGSNVNNALVEQCIINSLNLNQSADPVIRNCVIGEMVSGAATSNAQIEQCMFFNSALNGSTGNEYKNCVFLRNQSNAFVANETDAIFRNNLFVGQSGFSFTIGANATDGGGNLSESPINTVNGAFPQLVSTSYTVFAHGDNYTIATPYQTAGLGGTQIGIYGGARPWKDGLLPFNPHWIELITPSTTVNGTLQGVQIQANTQQP
;
A
#
# COMPACT_ATOMS: atom_id res chain seq x y z
N MET A 1 6.98 -17.61 4.81
CA MET A 1 7.41 -18.50 3.72
C MET A 1 8.92 -18.39 3.69
N GLU A 2 9.61 -19.52 3.68
CA GLU A 2 11.07 -19.61 3.56
C GLU A 2 11.39 -20.00 2.11
N ASP A 3 12.56 -19.63 1.60
CA ASP A 3 13.00 -19.94 0.23
C ASP A 3 11.95 -19.54 -0.83
N ALA A 4 11.34 -18.36 -0.61
CA ALA A 4 10.20 -17.86 -1.38
C ALA A 4 10.62 -16.94 -2.54
N ASP A 5 11.86 -17.06 -2.99
CA ASP A 5 12.43 -16.17 -3.99
C ASP A 5 11.58 -16.12 -5.26
N SER A 6 11.47 -14.93 -5.84
CA SER A 6 10.69 -14.68 -7.05
C SER A 6 9.20 -15.09 -6.95
N THR A 7 8.66 -15.20 -5.72
CA THR A 7 7.23 -15.46 -5.54
C THR A 7 6.44 -14.28 -6.07
N GLU A 8 5.43 -14.57 -6.88
CA GLU A 8 4.48 -13.56 -7.33
C GLU A 8 3.05 -13.91 -6.93
N VAL A 9 2.35 -12.94 -6.36
CA VAL A 9 0.95 -13.06 -5.94
C VAL A 9 0.16 -11.96 -6.62
N HIS A 10 -0.87 -12.35 -7.37
CA HIS A 10 -1.66 -11.44 -8.19
C HIS A 10 -3.15 -11.63 -7.96
N GLY A 11 -3.89 -10.56 -7.65
CA GLY A 11 -5.36 -10.61 -7.67
C GLY A 11 -5.96 -11.56 -6.62
N ILE A 12 -5.33 -11.72 -5.46
CA ILE A 12 -5.83 -12.58 -4.38
C ILE A 12 -6.24 -11.72 -3.18
N ALA A 13 -7.39 -12.05 -2.60
CA ALA A 13 -7.84 -11.50 -1.32
C ALA A 13 -7.60 -12.54 -0.20
N PHE A 14 -6.71 -12.22 0.73
CA PHE A 14 -6.46 -12.99 1.94
C PHE A 14 -7.41 -12.49 3.04
N VAL A 15 -8.63 -13.02 3.01
CA VAL A 15 -9.74 -12.63 3.91
C VAL A 15 -9.79 -13.50 5.17
N GLY A 16 -10.36 -12.95 6.24
CA GLY A 16 -10.24 -13.51 7.58
C GLY A 16 -8.97 -13.00 8.26
N ASN A 17 -8.80 -13.28 9.56
CA ASN A 17 -7.62 -12.85 10.33
C ASN A 17 -6.36 -13.62 9.89
N ILE A 18 -5.94 -13.43 8.64
CA ILE A 18 -4.84 -14.10 7.97
C ILE A 18 -3.71 -13.11 7.78
N GLU A 19 -2.53 -13.54 8.19
CA GLU A 19 -1.29 -12.79 7.99
C GLU A 19 -0.45 -13.53 6.95
N VAL A 20 -0.07 -12.83 5.89
CA VAL A 20 0.94 -13.27 4.92
C VAL A 20 2.29 -12.85 5.45
N LYS A 21 3.09 -13.83 5.87
CA LYS A 21 4.42 -13.60 6.44
C LYS A 21 5.50 -14.20 5.56
N LEU A 22 6.44 -13.35 5.17
CA LEU A 22 7.65 -13.70 4.44
C LEU A 22 8.87 -13.45 5.33
N GLY A 23 9.86 -14.33 5.21
CA GLY A 23 10.95 -14.48 6.18
C GLY A 23 10.51 -15.18 7.47
N ASN A 24 11.49 -15.62 8.26
CA ASN A 24 11.28 -16.28 9.56
C ASN A 24 12.36 -15.86 10.60
N THR A 25 12.48 -16.56 11.72
CA THR A 25 13.54 -16.38 12.71
C THR A 25 14.84 -17.11 12.36
N VAL A 26 14.92 -17.71 11.18
CA VAL A 26 16.09 -18.44 10.69
C VAL A 26 16.89 -17.50 9.77
N PRO A 27 18.13 -17.11 10.12
CA PRO A 27 18.94 -16.14 9.35
C PRO A 27 19.33 -16.55 7.92
N THR A 28 18.89 -17.71 7.45
CA THR A 28 19.15 -18.23 6.09
C THR A 28 17.86 -18.43 5.30
N SER A 29 16.73 -17.97 5.82
CA SER A 29 15.40 -18.18 5.23
C SER A 29 14.88 -16.94 4.49
N ASP A 30 15.82 -16.17 3.92
CA ASP A 30 15.54 -14.94 3.19
C ASP A 30 14.58 -15.19 2.02
N ALA A 31 13.93 -14.13 1.57
CA ALA A 31 13.13 -14.14 0.36
C ALA A 31 13.47 -12.92 -0.50
N ASP A 32 13.89 -13.17 -1.73
CA ASP A 32 14.28 -12.15 -2.69
C ASP A 32 13.23 -11.96 -3.79
N ASP A 33 13.11 -10.74 -4.31
CA ASP A 33 12.35 -10.43 -5.53
C ASP A 33 10.86 -10.84 -5.47
N VAL A 34 10.22 -10.66 -4.31
CA VAL A 34 8.81 -11.02 -4.12
C VAL A 34 7.88 -9.92 -4.65
N LEU A 35 6.85 -10.31 -5.40
CA LEU A 35 5.82 -9.42 -5.94
C LEU A 35 4.44 -9.69 -5.33
N PHE A 36 3.80 -8.65 -4.78
CA PHE A 36 2.36 -8.62 -4.57
C PHE A 36 1.77 -7.55 -5.46
N SER A 37 0.97 -7.96 -6.44
CA SER A 37 0.27 -7.04 -7.33
C SER A 37 -1.22 -7.21 -7.18
N ARG A 38 -1.86 -6.12 -6.83
CA ARG A 38 -3.31 -6.05 -6.75
C ARG A 38 -3.94 -7.13 -5.86
N CYS A 39 -3.48 -7.20 -4.61
CA CYS A 39 -4.03 -8.08 -3.59
C CYS A 39 -4.82 -7.30 -2.53
N GLU A 40 -5.67 -8.01 -1.79
CA GLU A 40 -6.21 -7.55 -0.51
C GLU A 40 -5.63 -8.43 0.60
N ILE A 41 -4.96 -7.81 1.57
CA ILE A 41 -4.16 -8.53 2.57
C ILE A 41 -4.44 -7.95 3.95
N GLN A 42 -4.93 -8.78 4.87
CA GLN A 42 -5.21 -8.34 6.23
C GLN A 42 -3.92 -7.99 7.00
N GLY A 43 -2.89 -8.83 6.92
CA GLY A 43 -1.55 -8.50 7.43
C GLY A 43 -0.47 -8.94 6.45
N LEU A 44 0.39 -8.02 6.02
CA LEU A 44 1.55 -8.30 5.19
C LEU A 44 2.83 -8.02 5.98
N TYR A 45 3.63 -9.06 6.19
CA TYR A 45 4.89 -8.98 6.90
C TYR A 45 6.00 -9.34 5.92
N LEU A 46 6.76 -8.33 5.49
CA LEU A 46 7.95 -8.47 4.67
C LEU A 46 9.17 -8.57 5.59
N GLY A 47 9.14 -9.58 6.46
CA GLY A 47 10.03 -9.72 7.61
C GLY A 47 9.21 -9.83 8.89
N SER A 48 9.38 -10.94 9.61
CA SER A 48 8.58 -11.24 10.80
C SER A 48 9.41 -11.66 12.03
N GLY A 49 10.73 -11.44 12.00
CA GLY A 49 11.65 -11.98 13.00
C GLY A 49 12.38 -10.92 13.84
N THR A 50 12.77 -11.32 15.05
CA THR A 50 13.83 -10.66 15.83
C THR A 50 15.23 -11.04 15.31
N PHE A 51 15.32 -12.05 14.43
CA PHE A 51 16.54 -12.65 13.93
C PHE A 51 16.50 -12.85 12.41
N GLY A 52 16.95 -11.83 11.66
CA GLY A 52 17.87 -11.95 10.53
C GLY A 52 17.38 -12.57 9.22
N SER A 53 16.09 -12.94 9.10
CA SER A 53 15.55 -13.28 7.79
C SER A 53 14.99 -12.02 7.13
N ASN A 54 15.59 -11.65 6.00
CA ASN A 54 15.23 -10.45 5.28
C ASN A 54 14.32 -10.78 4.10
N VAL A 55 13.42 -9.86 3.80
CA VAL A 55 12.76 -9.83 2.49
C VAL A 55 13.43 -8.73 1.69
N ASN A 56 14.19 -9.09 0.66
CA ASN A 56 14.95 -8.13 -0.12
C ASN A 56 14.24 -7.84 -1.45
N ASN A 57 14.25 -6.57 -1.87
CA ASN A 57 13.73 -6.13 -3.17
C ASN A 57 12.27 -6.55 -3.45
N ALA A 58 11.43 -6.56 -2.40
CA ALA A 58 10.01 -6.82 -2.60
C ALA A 58 9.32 -5.66 -3.31
N LEU A 59 8.45 -5.97 -4.29
CA LEU A 59 7.55 -5.02 -4.90
C LEU A 59 6.12 -5.31 -4.44
N VAL A 60 5.49 -4.32 -3.83
CA VAL A 60 4.07 -4.38 -3.46
C VAL A 60 3.36 -3.24 -4.16
N GLU A 61 2.45 -3.56 -5.05
CA GLU A 61 1.78 -2.55 -5.87
C GLU A 61 0.27 -2.74 -5.97
N GLN A 62 -0.46 -1.62 -5.91
CA GLN A 62 -1.91 -1.60 -6.12
C GLN A 62 -2.69 -2.49 -5.14
N CYS A 63 -2.13 -2.76 -3.96
CA CYS A 63 -2.74 -3.60 -2.92
C CYS A 63 -3.53 -2.80 -1.90
N ILE A 64 -4.52 -3.45 -1.27
CA ILE A 64 -5.16 -3.01 -0.03
C ILE A 64 -4.56 -3.85 1.10
N ILE A 65 -3.89 -3.19 2.04
CA ILE A 65 -3.16 -3.85 3.12
C ILE A 65 -3.69 -3.28 4.44
N ASN A 66 -4.34 -4.07 5.27
CA ASN A 66 -4.81 -3.55 6.55
C ASN A 66 -3.63 -3.30 7.49
N SER A 67 -2.68 -4.23 7.61
CA SER A 67 -1.52 -4.11 8.49
C SER A 67 -0.22 -4.41 7.72
N LEU A 68 0.69 -3.45 7.63
CA LEU A 68 1.97 -3.59 6.94
C LEU A 68 3.13 -3.61 7.94
N ASN A 69 4.01 -4.60 7.81
CA ASN A 69 5.25 -4.71 8.57
C ASN A 69 6.44 -4.85 7.59
N LEU A 70 7.41 -3.96 7.74
CA LEU A 70 8.63 -3.86 6.93
C LEU A 70 9.88 -4.13 7.78
N ASN A 71 9.73 -4.68 8.98
CA ASN A 71 10.86 -4.90 9.86
C ASN A 71 11.85 -5.89 9.23
N GLN A 72 13.09 -5.46 9.01
CA GLN A 72 14.16 -6.26 8.40
C GLN A 72 13.93 -6.60 6.91
N SER A 73 12.99 -5.97 6.21
CA SER A 73 13.05 -5.96 4.74
C SER A 73 14.25 -5.13 4.28
N ALA A 74 14.85 -5.42 3.12
CA ALA A 74 15.83 -4.53 2.49
C ALA A 74 15.28 -3.97 1.18
N ASP A 75 15.17 -2.65 1.11
CA ASP A 75 14.80 -1.88 -0.07
C ASP A 75 13.46 -2.27 -0.73
N PRO A 76 12.37 -2.56 0.01
CA PRO A 76 11.09 -2.84 -0.64
C PRO A 76 10.50 -1.58 -1.29
N VAL A 77 9.82 -1.78 -2.40
CA VAL A 77 9.06 -0.74 -3.09
C VAL A 77 7.58 -1.00 -2.85
N ILE A 78 6.92 -0.07 -2.15
CA ILE A 78 5.48 -0.12 -1.87
C ILE A 78 4.82 1.02 -2.62
N ARG A 79 3.97 0.73 -3.62
CA ARG A 79 3.42 1.77 -4.49
C ARG A 79 1.95 1.66 -4.80
N ASN A 80 1.30 2.82 -4.91
CA ASN A 80 -0.13 2.91 -5.20
C ASN A 80 -0.93 1.96 -4.29
N CYS A 81 -0.57 1.84 -3.01
CA CYS A 81 -1.24 0.96 -2.06
C CYS A 81 -2.13 1.74 -1.10
N VAL A 82 -3.17 1.08 -0.60
CA VAL A 82 -3.91 1.51 0.58
C VAL A 82 -3.36 0.74 1.77
N ILE A 83 -3.01 1.46 2.83
CA ILE A 83 -2.40 0.90 4.04
C ILE A 83 -3.22 1.35 5.26
N GLY A 84 -3.76 0.40 6.01
CA GLY A 84 -4.56 0.66 7.21
C GLY A 84 -3.71 1.08 8.40
N GLU A 85 -2.62 0.37 8.65
CA GLU A 85 -1.62 0.71 9.67
C GLU A 85 -0.23 0.21 9.25
N MET A 86 0.80 0.90 9.73
CA MET A 86 2.17 0.42 9.67
C MET A 86 2.56 -0.01 11.10
N VAL A 87 2.79 -1.31 11.29
CA VAL A 87 2.97 -1.89 12.63
C VAL A 87 4.42 -1.78 13.12
N SER A 88 5.38 -1.91 12.21
CA SER A 88 6.81 -1.81 12.54
C SER A 88 7.66 -1.68 11.28
N GLY A 89 8.71 -0.86 11.34
CA GLY A 89 9.81 -0.82 10.38
C GLY A 89 11.16 -0.72 11.10
N ALA A 90 11.28 -1.33 12.28
CA ALA A 90 12.30 -1.01 13.31
C ALA A 90 13.75 -1.39 12.96
N ALA A 91 14.03 -1.77 11.73
CA ALA A 91 15.37 -1.97 11.19
C ALA A 91 15.41 -1.41 9.77
N THR A 92 16.57 -0.90 9.35
CA THR A 92 16.95 -0.27 8.07
C THR A 92 16.22 -0.83 6.85
N SER A 93 14.94 -0.48 6.70
CA SER A 93 14.14 -1.04 5.63
C SER A 93 14.42 -0.33 4.33
N ASN A 94 14.81 0.95 4.41
CA ASN A 94 15.10 1.79 3.26
C ASN A 94 13.95 1.77 2.24
N ALA A 95 12.72 1.56 2.72
CA ALA A 95 11.58 1.31 1.88
C ALA A 95 11.25 2.55 1.05
N GLN A 96 10.95 2.32 -0.22
CA GLN A 96 10.45 3.33 -1.14
C GLN A 96 8.93 3.24 -1.16
N ILE A 97 8.27 4.17 -0.48
CA ILE A 97 6.82 4.18 -0.32
C ILE A 97 6.25 5.34 -1.14
N GLU A 98 5.53 5.00 -2.21
CA GLU A 98 5.17 5.99 -3.23
C GLU A 98 3.70 5.94 -3.62
N GLN A 99 3.03 7.09 -3.70
CA GLN A 99 1.63 7.17 -4.13
C GLN A 99 0.67 6.32 -3.27
N CYS A 100 1.02 6.05 -2.01
CA CYS A 100 0.19 5.27 -1.09
C CYS A 100 -0.79 6.16 -0.33
N MET A 101 -1.84 5.55 0.22
CA MET A 101 -2.77 6.19 1.12
C MET A 101 -2.79 5.44 2.46
N PHE A 102 -2.53 6.17 3.53
CA PHE A 102 -2.51 5.64 4.90
C PHE A 102 -3.77 6.08 5.64
N PHE A 103 -4.48 5.13 6.24
CA PHE A 103 -5.61 5.39 7.12
C PHE A 103 -5.15 5.41 8.58
N ASN A 104 -5.80 6.21 9.42
CA ASN A 104 -5.51 6.32 10.86
C ASN A 104 -4.00 6.31 11.24
N SER A 105 -3.15 6.95 10.43
CA SER A 105 -1.72 6.66 10.47
C SER A 105 -1.06 7.06 11.79
N ALA A 106 -0.25 6.13 12.31
CA ALA A 106 0.74 6.36 13.35
C ALA A 106 2.09 5.92 12.80
N LEU A 107 2.90 6.87 12.33
CA LEU A 107 4.26 6.61 11.85
C LEU A 107 5.17 6.49 13.07
N ASN A 108 5.28 5.29 13.63
CA ASN A 108 6.09 5.03 14.81
C ASN A 108 7.01 3.83 14.56
N GLY A 109 8.31 4.05 14.69
CA GLY A 109 9.27 2.96 14.75
C GLY A 109 9.68 2.37 13.40
N SER A 110 9.58 3.13 12.31
CA SER A 110 10.29 2.80 11.07
C SER A 110 11.60 3.58 10.95
N THR A 111 12.58 3.04 10.23
CA THR A 111 13.89 3.69 10.03
C THR A 111 14.31 3.64 8.56
N GLY A 112 14.70 4.79 8.02
CA GLY A 112 15.27 4.93 6.67
C GLY A 112 14.25 4.97 5.51
N ASN A 113 12.95 5.01 5.79
CA ASN A 113 11.93 4.98 4.73
C ASN A 113 11.80 6.33 4.00
N GLU A 114 11.60 6.28 2.69
CA GLU A 114 11.20 7.44 1.90
C GLU A 114 9.72 7.36 1.54
N TYR A 115 8.95 8.38 1.95
CA TYR A 115 7.55 8.55 1.60
C TYR A 115 7.41 9.66 0.56
N LYS A 116 6.93 9.33 -0.64
CA LYS A 116 6.73 10.31 -1.72
C LYS A 116 5.35 10.29 -2.35
N ASN A 117 4.74 11.47 -2.51
CA ASN A 117 3.39 11.62 -3.04
C ASN A 117 2.35 10.75 -2.32
N CYS A 118 2.51 10.50 -1.02
CA CYS A 118 1.56 9.73 -0.21
C CYS A 118 0.50 10.64 0.42
N VAL A 119 -0.65 10.06 0.74
CA VAL A 119 -1.67 10.69 1.58
C VAL A 119 -1.67 10.03 2.96
N PHE A 120 -1.61 10.83 4.01
CA PHE A 120 -1.77 10.38 5.39
C PHE A 120 -3.07 10.93 5.96
N LEU A 121 -4.03 10.04 6.20
CA LEU A 121 -5.31 10.36 6.81
C LEU A 121 -5.22 10.09 8.32
N ARG A 122 -5.58 11.09 9.14
CA ARG A 122 -5.64 10.95 10.60
C ARG A 122 -6.98 11.46 11.09
N ASN A 123 -7.81 10.58 11.63
CA ASN A 123 -9.10 10.96 12.20
C ASN A 123 -8.94 11.60 13.61
N GLN A 124 -8.02 12.57 13.73
CA GLN A 124 -7.61 13.23 14.98
C GLN A 124 -7.42 14.74 14.76
N SER A 125 -7.65 15.53 15.80
CA SER A 125 -7.48 17.00 15.82
C SER A 125 -6.18 17.45 16.49
N ASN A 126 -5.31 16.52 16.89
CA ASN A 126 -4.06 16.84 17.56
C ASN A 126 -2.92 17.12 16.57
N ALA A 127 -1.84 17.71 17.07
CA ALA A 127 -0.60 17.83 16.31
C ALA A 127 -0.03 16.45 15.97
N PHE A 128 0.43 16.30 14.73
CA PHE A 128 1.16 15.15 14.25
C PHE A 128 2.61 15.54 13.96
N VAL A 129 3.54 14.83 14.59
CA VAL A 129 4.97 14.99 14.35
C VAL A 129 5.46 13.71 13.67
N ALA A 130 5.81 13.80 12.39
CA ALA A 130 6.45 12.68 11.70
C ALA A 130 7.94 12.64 12.10
N ASN A 131 8.31 11.71 12.97
CA ASN A 131 9.63 11.67 13.61
C ASN A 131 10.30 10.29 13.51
N GLU A 132 10.02 9.58 12.41
CA GLU A 132 10.70 8.32 12.08
C GLU A 132 12.17 8.59 11.77
N THR A 133 13.06 7.78 12.35
CA THR A 133 14.51 7.99 12.24
C THR A 133 14.97 7.82 10.79
N ASP A 134 15.74 8.79 10.30
CA ASP A 134 16.29 8.82 8.94
C ASP A 134 15.23 8.73 7.83
N ALA A 135 13.95 8.92 8.17
CA ALA A 135 12.89 8.93 7.19
C ALA A 135 12.89 10.24 6.37
N ILE A 136 12.48 10.14 5.11
CA ILE A 136 12.38 11.30 4.22
C ILE A 136 10.93 11.43 3.76
N PHE A 137 10.35 12.61 3.92
CA PHE A 137 9.00 12.93 3.45
C PHE A 137 9.08 13.92 2.30
N ARG A 138 8.53 13.59 1.12
CA ARG A 138 8.49 14.46 -0.06
C ARG A 138 7.10 14.52 -0.68
N ASN A 139 6.60 15.71 -0.98
CA ASN A 139 5.35 15.91 -1.73
C ASN A 139 4.15 15.13 -1.15
N ASN A 140 4.12 14.90 0.17
CA ASN A 140 3.02 14.18 0.80
C ASN A 140 1.88 15.13 1.20
N LEU A 141 0.68 14.58 1.37
CA LEU A 141 -0.48 15.28 1.90
C LEU A 141 -0.89 14.69 3.25
N PHE A 142 -0.84 15.49 4.31
CA PHE A 142 -1.29 15.12 5.64
C PHE A 142 -2.66 15.74 5.92
N VAL A 143 -3.67 14.90 6.16
CA VAL A 143 -5.05 15.33 6.34
C VAL A 143 -5.54 14.94 7.72
N GLY A 144 -6.07 15.90 8.47
CA GLY A 144 -6.62 15.68 9.80
C GLY A 144 -7.96 16.38 10.07
N GLN A 145 -8.47 16.24 11.29
CA GLN A 145 -9.67 16.96 11.73
C GLN A 145 -9.38 18.42 12.06
N SER A 146 -10.44 19.21 12.27
CA SER A 146 -10.29 20.61 12.71
C SER A 146 -9.43 20.69 13.97
N GLY A 147 -8.37 21.51 13.93
CA GLY A 147 -7.33 21.59 14.96
C GLY A 147 -6.05 20.82 14.66
N PHE A 148 -6.07 19.93 13.64
CA PHE A 148 -4.90 19.21 13.17
C PHE A 148 -3.80 20.16 12.71
N SER A 149 -2.57 19.80 13.04
CA SER A 149 -1.35 20.40 12.52
C SER A 149 -0.32 19.32 12.25
N PHE A 150 0.58 19.59 11.32
CA PHE A 150 1.62 18.67 10.91
C PHE A 150 2.99 19.34 11.00
N THR A 151 3.97 18.61 11.51
CA THR A 151 5.38 18.98 11.45
C THR A 151 6.26 17.76 11.20
N ILE A 152 7.41 18.00 10.59
CA ILE A 152 8.50 17.04 10.53
C ILE A 152 9.31 17.15 11.82
N GLY A 153 9.55 16.02 12.48
CA GLY A 153 10.34 15.92 13.71
C GLY A 153 11.84 15.91 13.46
N ALA A 154 12.63 16.04 14.53
CA ALA A 154 14.08 16.18 14.46
C ALA A 154 14.82 14.95 13.90
N ASN A 155 14.21 13.76 13.94
CA ASN A 155 14.82 12.53 13.45
C ASN A 155 14.48 12.25 11.97
N ALA A 156 13.62 13.06 11.35
CA ALA A 156 13.18 12.90 9.97
C ALA A 156 13.63 14.11 9.13
N THR A 157 13.68 13.90 7.81
CA THR A 157 14.05 14.92 6.82
C THR A 157 12.81 15.41 6.09
N ASP A 158 12.60 16.73 6.07
CA ASP A 158 11.69 17.37 5.13
C ASP A 158 12.36 17.45 3.77
N GLY A 159 11.96 16.57 2.85
CA GLY A 159 12.44 16.59 1.48
C GLY A 159 11.73 17.61 0.59
N GLY A 160 10.78 18.40 1.13
CA GLY A 160 10.08 19.48 0.45
C GLY A 160 8.74 19.07 -0.16
N GLY A 161 7.88 20.06 -0.36
CA GLY A 161 6.57 19.90 -1.02
C GLY A 161 5.49 19.22 -0.17
N ASN A 162 5.77 18.92 1.10
CA ASN A 162 4.77 18.36 2.02
C ASN A 162 3.69 19.40 2.33
N LEU A 163 2.42 18.97 2.27
CA LEU A 163 1.23 19.78 2.48
C LEU A 163 0.43 19.24 3.66
N SER A 164 -0.30 20.11 4.35
CA SER A 164 -1.20 19.72 5.43
C SER A 164 -2.56 20.39 5.30
N GLU A 165 -3.62 19.67 5.65
CA GLU A 165 -5.01 20.10 5.50
C GLU A 165 -5.84 19.62 6.71
N SER A 166 -6.73 20.47 7.22
CA SER A 166 -7.49 20.22 8.47
C SER A 166 -9.05 20.08 8.39
N PRO A 167 -9.73 19.76 7.27
CA PRO A 167 -11.16 19.44 7.25
C PRO A 167 -11.41 17.94 6.99
N ILE A 168 -11.56 17.17 8.07
CA ILE A 168 -12.17 15.83 8.05
C ILE A 168 -13.66 15.83 8.46
N ASN A 169 -14.18 16.90 9.11
CA ASN A 169 -15.53 16.90 9.72
C ASN A 169 -16.53 17.95 9.19
N THR A 170 -16.27 18.60 8.07
CA THR A 170 -17.30 19.33 7.32
C THR A 170 -17.02 19.16 5.84
N VAL A 171 -17.77 18.25 5.23
CA VAL A 171 -17.91 17.94 3.79
C VAL A 171 -17.04 18.83 2.86
N ASN A 172 -16.09 18.21 2.14
CA ASN A 172 -15.18 18.82 1.14
C ASN A 172 -13.86 19.44 1.64
N GLY A 173 -13.06 18.66 2.39
CA GLY A 173 -11.62 18.90 2.47
C GLY A 173 -10.86 18.31 1.29
N ALA A 174 -9.76 17.63 1.55
CA ALA A 174 -8.94 16.95 0.54
C ALA A 174 -9.71 15.92 -0.31
N PHE A 175 -10.91 15.47 0.10
CA PHE A 175 -11.72 14.46 -0.59
C PHE A 175 -13.20 14.89 -0.70
N PRO A 176 -13.61 15.52 -1.81
CA PRO A 176 -14.94 16.12 -1.93
C PRO A 176 -16.04 15.14 -2.35
N GLN A 177 -15.67 13.92 -2.75
CA GLN A 177 -16.60 12.90 -3.24
C GLN A 177 -16.83 11.76 -2.24
N LEU A 178 -16.27 11.84 -1.03
CA LEU A 178 -16.41 10.81 -0.03
C LEU A 178 -17.79 10.86 0.64
N VAL A 179 -18.39 9.67 0.77
CA VAL A 179 -19.66 9.48 1.47
C VAL A 179 -19.42 9.07 2.91
N SER A 180 -18.37 8.28 3.18
CA SER A 180 -17.90 7.99 4.54
C SER A 180 -17.24 9.21 5.18
N THR A 181 -17.53 9.43 6.46
CA THR A 181 -16.86 10.43 7.31
C THR A 181 -15.78 9.82 8.21
N SER A 182 -15.67 8.49 8.24
CA SER A 182 -14.71 7.79 9.10
C SER A 182 -13.46 7.42 8.30
N TYR A 183 -12.46 8.30 8.31
CA TYR A 183 -11.14 8.09 7.67
C TYR A 183 -10.23 7.13 8.47
N THR A 184 -10.85 6.15 9.12
CA THR A 184 -10.16 5.17 9.97
C THR A 184 -9.92 3.85 9.25
N VAL A 185 -10.73 3.54 8.24
CA VAL A 185 -10.68 2.29 7.49
C VAL A 185 -10.99 2.60 6.03
N PHE A 186 -10.33 1.88 5.13
CA PHE A 186 -10.63 1.94 3.71
C PHE A 186 -11.99 1.32 3.40
N ALA A 187 -12.76 1.96 2.51
CA ALA A 187 -14.04 1.47 2.03
C ALA A 187 -14.00 1.32 0.50
N HIS A 188 -14.36 0.14 0.01
CA HIS A 188 -14.32 -0.15 -1.44
C HIS A 188 -15.27 0.75 -2.25
N GLY A 189 -16.38 1.17 -1.66
CA GLY A 189 -17.37 2.03 -2.34
C GLY A 189 -17.04 3.52 -2.35
N ASP A 190 -16.00 3.94 -1.63
CA ASP A 190 -15.62 5.35 -1.51
C ASP A 190 -14.73 5.80 -2.68
N ASN A 191 -14.92 7.05 -3.10
CA ASN A 191 -14.09 7.74 -4.08
C ASN A 191 -13.02 8.58 -3.37
N TYR A 192 -11.78 8.13 -3.44
CA TYR A 192 -10.63 8.79 -2.81
C TYR A 192 -9.89 9.75 -3.77
N THR A 193 -10.57 10.26 -4.81
CA THR A 193 -10.02 11.31 -5.66
C THR A 193 -9.81 12.57 -4.84
N ILE A 194 -8.60 13.12 -4.88
CA ILE A 194 -8.27 14.31 -4.10
C ILE A 194 -8.80 15.59 -4.77
N ALA A 195 -9.13 16.59 -3.97
CA ALA A 195 -9.52 17.92 -4.42
C ALA A 195 -8.33 18.69 -5.02
N THR A 196 -8.65 19.69 -5.86
CA THR A 196 -7.75 20.81 -6.14
C THR A 196 -7.40 21.53 -4.83
N PRO A 197 -6.13 21.93 -4.58
CA PRO A 197 -5.00 21.93 -5.52
C PRO A 197 -4.13 20.67 -5.51
N TYR A 198 -4.47 19.64 -4.74
CA TYR A 198 -3.59 18.49 -4.53
C TYR A 198 -3.42 17.60 -5.77
N GLN A 199 -4.34 17.70 -6.73
CA GLN A 199 -4.32 16.97 -8.00
C GLN A 199 -3.04 17.16 -8.84
N THR A 200 -2.28 18.24 -8.60
CA THR A 200 -1.00 18.51 -9.28
C THR A 200 0.15 18.75 -8.31
N ALA A 201 -0.03 18.40 -7.02
CA ALA A 201 0.95 18.69 -5.97
C ALA A 201 2.03 17.59 -5.83
N GLY A 202 1.86 16.47 -6.52
CA GLY A 202 2.85 15.40 -6.58
C GLY A 202 4.06 15.78 -7.43
N LEU A 203 5.14 15.04 -7.24
CA LEU A 203 6.38 15.18 -8.00
C LEU A 203 6.11 15.11 -9.52
N GLY A 204 6.63 16.09 -10.26
CA GLY A 204 6.40 16.18 -11.70
C GLY A 204 4.99 16.66 -12.10
N GLY A 205 4.22 17.23 -11.16
CA GLY A 205 2.88 17.75 -11.41
C GLY A 205 1.79 16.69 -11.42
N THR A 206 2.08 15.47 -10.94
CA THR A 206 1.09 14.39 -10.83
C THR A 206 0.19 14.59 -9.61
N GLN A 207 -0.90 13.82 -9.57
CA GLN A 207 -1.72 13.70 -8.38
C GLN A 207 -0.95 13.01 -7.24
N ILE A 208 -1.28 13.37 -5.98
CA ILE A 208 -0.82 12.68 -4.76
C ILE A 208 -1.73 11.48 -4.46
N GLY A 209 -1.20 10.41 -3.87
CA GLY A 209 -1.96 9.23 -3.45
C GLY A 209 -2.25 8.28 -4.62
N ILE A 210 -3.20 7.38 -4.38
CA ILE A 210 -3.37 6.17 -5.20
C ILE A 210 -3.76 6.42 -6.65
N TYR A 211 -4.46 7.53 -6.96
CA TYR A 211 -4.81 7.95 -8.33
C TYR A 211 -3.65 8.68 -9.04
N GLY A 212 -2.52 8.85 -8.39
CA GLY A 212 -1.35 9.56 -8.91
C GLY A 212 -0.29 8.67 -9.57
N GLY A 213 0.72 9.34 -10.12
CA GLY A 213 1.91 8.69 -10.70
C GLY A 213 1.67 8.05 -12.07
N ALA A 214 2.62 7.19 -12.49
CA ALA A 214 2.58 6.50 -13.77
C ALA A 214 1.58 5.34 -13.82
N ARG A 215 1.09 4.88 -12.66
CA ARG A 215 0.14 3.79 -12.51
C ARG A 215 -1.05 4.17 -11.61
N PRO A 216 -1.85 5.19 -11.97
CA PRO A 216 -3.05 5.58 -11.21
C PRO A 216 -3.93 4.37 -10.88
N TRP A 217 -4.49 4.35 -9.67
CA TRP A 217 -5.27 3.24 -9.16
C TRP A 217 -6.58 3.65 -8.48
N LYS A 218 -7.61 2.84 -8.84
CA LYS A 218 -9.05 2.78 -8.49
C LYS A 218 -9.90 3.80 -9.29
N ASP A 219 -11.11 3.53 -9.79
CA ASP A 219 -12.24 2.75 -9.29
C ASP A 219 -12.43 1.35 -9.94
N GLY A 220 -12.93 0.38 -9.16
CA GLY A 220 -13.31 -0.97 -9.63
C GLY A 220 -12.38 -2.17 -9.35
N LEU A 221 -11.33 -2.05 -8.53
CA LEU A 221 -10.39 -3.17 -8.22
C LEU A 221 -10.28 -3.37 -6.69
N LEU A 222 -10.31 -4.58 -6.08
CA LEU A 222 -9.77 -5.92 -6.47
C LEU A 222 -10.55 -7.15 -5.97
N PRO A 223 -10.24 -8.38 -6.48
CA PRO A 223 -9.34 -8.66 -7.62
C PRO A 223 -9.88 -8.15 -8.94
N PHE A 224 -9.01 -8.00 -9.96
CA PHE A 224 -9.47 -8.01 -11.35
C PHE A 224 -10.22 -9.33 -11.48
N ASN A 225 -11.54 -9.28 -11.59
CA ASN A 225 -12.32 -10.48 -11.76
C ASN A 225 -12.37 -10.71 -13.28
N PRO A 226 -11.48 -11.51 -13.90
CA PRO A 226 -11.94 -12.19 -15.09
C PRO A 226 -13.06 -13.10 -14.58
N HIS A 227 -14.30 -12.81 -14.95
CA HIS A 227 -15.30 -13.85 -14.88
C HIS A 227 -14.88 -14.91 -15.91
N TRP A 228 -14.33 -16.02 -15.44
CA TRP A 228 -14.15 -17.23 -16.23
C TRP A 228 -15.56 -17.79 -16.46
N ILE A 229 -16.12 -17.53 -17.64
CA ILE A 229 -17.51 -17.89 -17.93
C ILE A 229 -17.59 -19.36 -18.34
N GLU A 230 -16.54 -19.85 -18.98
CA GLU A 230 -16.52 -21.20 -19.52
C GLU A 230 -15.09 -21.73 -19.62
N LEU A 231 -14.90 -22.97 -19.16
CA LEU A 231 -13.74 -23.79 -19.48
C LEU A 231 -14.25 -25.02 -20.24
N ILE A 232 -13.97 -25.06 -21.55
CA ILE A 232 -14.24 -26.25 -22.36
C ILE A 232 -12.95 -27.08 -22.37
N THR A 233 -12.95 -28.18 -21.62
CA THR A 233 -11.87 -29.19 -21.71
C THR A 233 -12.31 -30.33 -22.62
N PRO A 234 -11.43 -30.86 -23.49
CA PRO A 234 -11.68 -32.15 -24.09
C PRO A 234 -11.57 -33.24 -23.03
N SER A 235 -12.38 -34.29 -23.19
CA SER A 235 -12.45 -35.43 -22.27
C SER A 235 -11.23 -36.36 -22.32
N THR A 236 -10.21 -36.03 -23.11
CA THR A 236 -9.02 -36.87 -23.31
C THR A 236 -7.74 -36.03 -23.39
N THR A 237 -6.64 -36.61 -22.90
CA THR A 237 -5.28 -36.07 -23.06
C THR A 237 -4.55 -36.82 -24.17
N VAL A 238 -3.62 -36.14 -24.84
CA VAL A 238 -2.65 -36.78 -25.74
C VAL A 238 -1.29 -36.66 -25.07
N ASN A 239 -0.66 -37.79 -24.75
CA ASN A 239 0.64 -37.85 -24.04
C ASN A 239 0.66 -37.07 -22.70
N GLY A 240 -0.47 -37.03 -21.98
CA GLY A 240 -0.58 -36.29 -20.72
C GLY A 240 -0.84 -34.79 -20.88
N THR A 241 -0.97 -34.28 -22.10
CA THR A 241 -1.32 -32.88 -22.38
C THR A 241 -2.78 -32.76 -22.82
N LEU A 242 -3.53 -31.88 -22.15
CA LEU A 242 -4.86 -31.48 -22.58
C LEU A 242 -4.75 -30.67 -23.88
N GLN A 243 -5.38 -31.15 -24.94
CA GLN A 243 -5.38 -30.46 -26.25
C GLN A 243 -6.55 -29.48 -26.31
N GLY A 244 -6.51 -28.48 -27.20
CA GLY A 244 -7.71 -27.69 -27.53
C GLY A 244 -8.43 -26.98 -26.37
N VAL A 245 -7.71 -26.63 -25.29
CA VAL A 245 -8.27 -25.85 -24.17
C VAL A 245 -8.71 -24.48 -24.68
N GLN A 246 -9.99 -24.17 -24.55
CA GLN A 246 -10.54 -22.84 -24.82
C GLN A 246 -10.93 -22.18 -23.50
N ILE A 247 -10.44 -20.95 -23.31
CA ILE A 247 -10.71 -20.13 -22.13
C ILE A 247 -11.46 -18.90 -22.60
N GLN A 248 -12.65 -18.68 -22.06
CA GLN A 248 -13.39 -17.44 -22.25
C GLN A 248 -13.46 -16.66 -20.94
N ALA A 249 -12.98 -15.42 -20.99
CA ALA A 249 -13.03 -14.47 -19.88
C ALA A 249 -13.73 -13.18 -20.33
N ASN A 250 -14.55 -12.60 -19.46
CA ASN A 250 -15.04 -11.22 -19.61
C ASN A 250 -14.40 -10.32 -18.57
N THR A 251 -14.24 -9.03 -18.92
CA THR A 251 -13.80 -7.97 -18.02
C THR A 251 -14.99 -7.18 -17.48
N GLN A 252 -14.91 -6.70 -16.25
CA GLN A 252 -15.84 -5.68 -15.75
C GLN A 252 -15.54 -4.35 -16.46
N GLN A 253 -16.57 -3.67 -16.99
CA GLN A 253 -16.37 -2.33 -17.57
C GLN A 253 -16.01 -1.32 -16.46
N PRO A 254 -15.12 -0.35 -16.75
CA PRO A 254 -14.75 0.71 -15.83
C PRO A 254 -15.94 1.61 -15.47
#